data_AF-A0A0P8XKJ9-F1
#
_entry.id   AF-A0A0P8XKJ9-F1
#
_cell.length_a   1.000
_cell.length_b   1.000
_cell.length_c   1.000
_cell.angle_alpha   90.00
_cell.angle_beta   90.00
_cell.angle_gamma   90.00
#
_symmetry.space_group_name_H-M   'P 1'
#
loop_
_entity.id
_entity.type
_entity.pdbx_description
1 polymer ?
#
loop_
_entity_poly.entity_id
_entity_poly.type
_entity_poly.pdbx_seq_one_letter_code
_entity_poly.pdbx_strand_id
1 'polypeptide(L)'
;MNDHRYHYMFTTFDLETFDLEDFRYNSVNITAFRLVDVDSKLYLEVIDHMQKLQHNGLEKINGVPYFKTESALIYDSVYSFASGLHSLHSDANKFNVKNLSCSSDQVWENGLLLYNNINSGSTDGLTGNVIFVEGRRSKFKLDILKLKQERIEKVGYWEPDVGVNISDPTAFYDSNIANITLVVMTREKDRATLA
;
A
#
# COMPACT_ATOMS: atom_id res chain seq x y z
N MET A 1 24.58 -14.31 3.67
CA MET A 1 23.34 -14.80 4.32
C MET A 1 22.10 -14.46 3.49
N ASN A 2 22.15 -13.38 2.72
CA ASN A 2 21.22 -13.07 1.64
C ASN A 2 21.82 -13.55 0.31
N ASP A 3 21.07 -14.32 -0.47
CA ASP A 3 21.51 -14.91 -1.76
C ASP A 3 20.27 -15.25 -2.61
N HIS A 4 20.44 -15.47 -3.91
CA HIS A 4 19.39 -15.72 -4.91
C HIS A 4 18.41 -16.87 -4.60
N ARG A 5 18.77 -17.74 -3.65
CA ARG A 5 17.94 -18.87 -3.21
C ARG A 5 16.82 -18.48 -2.25
N TYR A 6 16.87 -17.27 -1.69
CA TYR A 6 15.86 -16.79 -0.74
C TYR A 6 14.86 -15.87 -1.42
N HIS A 7 13.59 -16.01 -1.01
CA HIS A 7 12.51 -15.11 -1.40
C HIS A 7 11.89 -14.51 -0.13
N TYR A 8 12.00 -13.20 0.01
CA TYR A 8 11.37 -12.46 1.10
C TYR A 8 10.08 -11.80 0.63
N MET A 9 9.06 -11.88 1.48
CA MET A 9 7.81 -11.15 1.30
C MET A 9 7.68 -10.14 2.44
N PHE A 10 7.60 -8.86 2.10
CA PHE A 10 7.39 -7.78 3.06
C PHE A 10 5.91 -7.39 3.08
N THR A 11 5.35 -7.31 4.28
CA THR A 11 3.96 -6.90 4.50
C THR A 11 3.81 -5.42 4.82
N THR A 12 4.93 -4.69 4.96
CA THR A 12 4.90 -3.22 5.05
C THR A 12 4.60 -2.60 3.70
N PHE A 13 3.83 -1.51 3.70
CA PHE A 13 3.48 -0.76 2.49
C PHE A 13 4.52 0.29 2.08
N ASP A 14 5.52 0.52 2.93
CA ASP A 14 6.51 1.59 2.78
C ASP A 14 7.92 1.04 2.50
N LEU A 15 8.04 -0.18 1.95
CA LEU A 15 9.35 -0.84 1.76
C LEU A 15 10.35 0.06 1.01
N GLU A 16 9.88 0.83 0.04
CA GLU A 16 10.73 1.70 -0.79
C GLU A 16 11.35 2.89 -0.06
N THR A 17 10.84 3.22 1.13
CA THR A 17 11.42 4.22 2.01
C THR A 17 12.62 3.70 2.79
N PHE A 18 12.83 2.38 2.81
CA PHE A 18 13.97 1.76 3.48
C PHE A 18 15.16 1.65 2.55
N ASP A 19 16.35 1.68 3.17
CA ASP A 19 17.57 1.34 2.46
C ASP A 19 17.63 -0.18 2.23
N LEU A 20 17.83 -0.55 0.97
CA LEU A 20 17.87 -1.94 0.52
C LEU A 20 19.24 -2.32 -0.05
N GLU A 21 20.28 -1.50 0.17
CA GLU A 21 21.64 -1.72 -0.34
C GLU A 21 22.12 -3.16 -0.10
N ASP A 22 21.95 -3.68 1.11
CA ASP A 22 22.33 -5.05 1.50
C ASP A 22 21.58 -6.17 0.73
N PHE A 23 20.42 -5.87 0.14
CA PHE A 23 19.61 -6.82 -0.62
C PHE A 23 19.82 -6.68 -2.12
N ARG A 24 20.11 -5.47 -2.60
CA ARG A 24 20.30 -5.12 -4.02
C ARG A 24 21.42 -5.94 -4.67
N TYR A 25 22.54 -6.07 -3.99
CA TYR A 25 23.74 -6.72 -4.55
C TYR A 25 23.75 -8.25 -4.43
N ASN A 26 22.79 -8.84 -3.70
CA ASN A 26 22.76 -10.28 -3.41
C ASN A 26 21.76 -11.05 -4.29
N SER A 27 21.20 -10.41 -5.33
CA SER A 27 20.22 -11.00 -6.26
C SER A 27 19.04 -11.69 -5.56
N VAL A 28 18.63 -11.18 -4.40
CA VAL A 28 17.55 -11.75 -3.60
C VAL A 28 16.20 -11.42 -4.22
N ASN A 29 15.27 -12.37 -4.20
CA ASN A 29 13.91 -12.11 -4.65
C ASN A 29 13.12 -11.43 -3.52
N ILE A 30 12.61 -10.23 -3.77
CA ILE A 30 11.78 -9.50 -2.82
C ILE A 30 10.43 -9.21 -3.46
N THR A 31 9.36 -9.50 -2.73
CA THR A 31 8.01 -9.07 -3.07
C THR A 31 7.46 -8.20 -1.95
N ALA A 32 6.89 -7.07 -2.33
CA ALA A 32 6.28 -6.12 -1.40
C ALA A 32 5.03 -5.51 -2.02
N PHE A 33 4.34 -4.69 -1.24
CA PHE A 33 3.10 -4.06 -1.63
C PHE A 33 3.18 -2.57 -1.37
N ARG A 34 2.42 -1.78 -2.11
CA ARG A 34 2.23 -0.35 -1.86
C ARG A 34 0.74 -0.02 -1.92
N LEU A 35 0.25 0.67 -0.91
CA LEU A 35 -1.14 1.10 -0.81
C LEU A 35 -1.36 2.51 -1.38
N VAL A 36 -0.35 3.38 -1.28
CA VAL A 36 -0.42 4.76 -1.78
C VAL A 36 -0.47 4.77 -3.31
N ASP A 37 -1.47 5.43 -3.89
CA ASP A 37 -1.68 5.52 -5.34
C ASP A 37 -0.88 6.68 -5.94
N VAL A 38 0.43 6.46 -6.07
CA VAL A 38 1.39 7.49 -6.52
C VAL A 38 1.17 7.98 -7.95
N ASP A 39 0.41 7.21 -8.75
CA ASP A 39 0.11 7.53 -10.15
C ASP A 39 -1.15 8.42 -10.26
N SER A 40 -1.88 8.63 -9.17
CA SER A 40 -3.12 9.40 -9.19
C SER A 40 -2.88 10.92 -9.31
N LYS A 41 -3.76 11.61 -10.04
CA LYS A 41 -3.68 13.08 -10.19
C LYS A 41 -3.74 13.80 -8.85
N LEU A 42 -4.64 13.36 -7.96
CA LEU A 42 -4.78 13.91 -6.62
C LEU A 42 -3.47 13.79 -5.83
N TYR A 43 -2.80 12.64 -5.88
CA TYR A 43 -1.52 12.45 -5.21
C TYR A 43 -0.47 13.46 -5.70
N LEU A 44 -0.35 13.62 -7.02
CA LEU A 44 0.60 14.56 -7.63
C LEU A 44 0.31 16.02 -7.27
N GLU A 45 -0.96 16.40 -7.16
CA GLU A 45 -1.36 17.75 -6.74
C GLU A 45 -1.05 17.99 -5.25
N VAL A 46 -1.42 17.03 -4.39
CA VAL A 46 -1.22 17.14 -2.94
C VAL A 46 0.27 17.14 -2.59
N ILE A 47 1.08 16.35 -3.28
CA ILE A 47 2.53 16.33 -3.03
C ILE A 47 3.20 17.65 -3.43
N ASP A 48 2.84 18.24 -4.57
CA ASP A 48 3.34 19.56 -5.00
C ASP A 48 2.98 20.65 -3.97
N HIS A 49 1.76 20.59 -3.43
CA HIS A 49 1.32 21.50 -2.39
C HIS A 49 2.08 21.31 -1.09
N MET A 50 2.29 20.07 -0.64
CA MET A 50 3.03 19.78 0.58
C MET A 50 4.51 20.17 0.46
N GLN A 51 5.14 20.01 -0.71
CA GLN A 51 6.53 20.39 -0.91
C GLN A 51 6.81 21.88 -0.66
N LYS A 52 5.80 22.76 -0.81
CA LYS A 52 5.91 24.20 -0.54
C LYS A 52 5.98 24.52 0.96
N LEU A 53 5.65 23.56 1.84
CA LEU A 53 5.70 23.73 3.28
C LEU A 53 7.11 23.44 3.82
N GLN A 54 7.58 24.28 4.76
CA GLN A 54 8.92 24.15 5.35
C GLN A 54 9.13 22.83 6.12
N HIS A 55 8.09 22.31 6.77
CA HIS A 55 8.13 21.05 7.54
C HIS A 55 7.09 20.08 6.98
N ASN A 56 7.29 19.64 5.74
CA ASN A 56 6.30 18.85 5.01
C ASN A 56 6.20 17.38 5.47
N GLY A 57 7.20 16.86 6.19
CA GLY A 57 7.20 15.49 6.68
C GLY A 57 7.19 14.41 5.57
N LEU A 58 7.53 14.79 4.33
CA LEU A 58 7.64 13.87 3.21
C LEU A 58 8.94 13.09 3.30
N GLU A 59 8.86 11.78 3.05
CA GLU A 59 10.04 10.94 2.84
C GLU A 59 10.57 11.13 1.42
N LYS A 60 11.73 10.54 1.13
CA LYS A 60 12.29 10.54 -0.22
C LYS A 60 12.60 9.12 -0.68
N ILE A 61 12.05 8.73 -1.81
CA ILE A 61 12.40 7.51 -2.52
C ILE A 61 13.26 7.94 -3.72
N ASN A 62 14.55 7.61 -3.69
CA ASN A 62 15.51 8.00 -4.75
C ASN A 62 15.50 9.50 -5.07
N GLY A 63 15.32 10.34 -4.06
CA GLY A 63 15.25 11.80 -4.20
C GLY A 63 13.86 12.35 -4.60
N VAL A 64 12.90 11.49 -4.92
CA VAL A 64 11.52 11.86 -5.21
C VAL A 64 10.72 11.91 -3.89
N PRO A 65 9.97 12.98 -3.60
CA PRO A 65 9.16 13.06 -2.40
C PRO A 65 8.08 11.97 -2.36
N TYR A 66 7.76 11.50 -1.16
CA TYR A 66 6.82 10.41 -0.94
C TYR A 66 6.04 10.56 0.38
N PHE A 67 4.75 10.23 0.36
CA PHE A 67 3.95 10.09 1.58
C PHE A 67 4.07 8.68 2.14
N LYS A 68 4.47 8.55 3.42
CA LYS A 68 4.28 7.29 4.14
C LYS A 68 2.82 6.89 4.14
N THR A 69 2.57 5.59 4.13
CA THR A 69 1.23 5.01 4.09
C THR A 69 0.38 5.48 5.28
N GLU A 70 0.96 5.57 6.49
CA GLU A 70 0.25 6.09 7.66
C GLU A 70 -0.22 7.54 7.46
N SER A 71 0.64 8.42 6.95
CA SER A 71 0.29 9.82 6.67
C SER A 71 -0.78 9.93 5.58
N ALA A 72 -0.70 9.09 4.55
CA ALA A 72 -1.70 9.03 3.49
C ALA A 72 -3.07 8.58 4.04
N LEU A 73 -3.10 7.58 4.94
CA LEU A 73 -4.33 7.13 5.59
C LEU A 73 -4.93 8.19 6.52
N ILE A 74 -4.10 8.98 7.21
CA ILE A 74 -4.60 10.13 8.00
C ILE A 74 -5.24 11.17 7.09
N TYR A 75 -4.59 11.53 5.98
CA TYR A 75 -5.17 12.45 5.00
C TYR A 75 -6.56 11.97 4.52
N ASP A 76 -6.64 10.70 4.11
CA ASP A 76 -7.88 10.09 3.62
C ASP A 76 -8.97 10.05 4.70
N SER A 77 -8.58 9.82 5.97
CA SER A 77 -9.52 9.80 7.11
C SER A 77 -10.15 11.17 7.37
N VAL A 78 -9.34 12.24 7.34
CA VAL A 78 -9.82 13.62 7.55
C VAL A 78 -10.72 14.03 6.40
N TYR A 79 -10.32 13.68 5.17
CA TYR A 79 -11.11 14.01 3.98
C TYR A 79 -12.45 13.26 3.96
N SER A 80 -12.46 11.97 4.27
CA SER A 80 -13.69 11.16 4.39
C SER A 80 -14.64 11.72 5.45
N PHE A 81 -14.10 12.08 6.62
CA PHE A 81 -14.87 12.69 7.70
C PHE A 81 -15.44 14.06 7.28
N ALA A 82 -14.62 14.92 6.68
CA ALA A 82 -15.05 16.24 6.19
C ALA A 82 -16.14 16.12 5.13
N SER A 83 -16.04 15.15 4.22
CA SER A 83 -17.04 14.86 3.20
C SER A 83 -18.38 14.44 3.83
N GLY A 84 -18.36 13.48 4.76
CA GLY A 84 -19.57 13.05 5.47
C GLY A 84 -20.21 14.16 6.29
N LEU A 85 -19.39 15.03 6.90
CA LEU A 85 -19.85 16.22 7.62
C LEU A 85 -20.49 17.25 6.68
N HIS A 86 -19.89 17.46 5.51
CA HIS A 86 -20.44 18.34 4.48
C HIS A 86 -21.82 17.85 4.02
N SER A 87 -21.97 16.55 3.74
CA SER A 87 -23.26 15.95 3.41
C SER A 87 -24.30 16.10 4.53
N LEU A 88 -23.90 15.97 5.80
CA LEU A 88 -24.79 16.20 6.95
C LEU A 88 -25.26 17.65 7.03
N HIS A 89 -24.38 18.61 6.74
CA HIS A 89 -24.69 20.03 6.81
C HIS A 89 -25.68 20.47 5.72
N SER A 90 -25.54 19.93 4.51
CA SER A 90 -26.43 20.23 3.37
C SER A 90 -27.89 19.86 3.60
N ASP A 91 -28.17 18.95 4.53
CA ASP A 91 -29.51 18.52 4.95
C ASP A 91 -30.24 19.52 5.87
N ALA A 92 -29.72 20.76 5.99
CA ALA A 92 -30.33 21.97 6.56
C ALA A 92 -31.27 21.72 7.75
N ASN A 93 -30.67 21.55 8.95
CA ASN A 93 -31.23 21.59 10.32
C ASN A 93 -30.68 20.48 11.24
N LYS A 94 -29.77 19.62 10.76
CA LYS A 94 -29.26 18.45 11.52
C LYS A 94 -27.84 18.59 12.06
N PHE A 95 -27.21 19.78 11.92
CA PHE A 95 -25.88 20.01 12.49
C PHE A 95 -25.97 20.81 13.79
N ASN A 96 -26.05 20.09 14.92
CA ASN A 96 -25.87 20.64 16.26
C ASN A 96 -24.75 19.87 16.98
N VAL A 97 -23.79 20.59 17.54
CA VAL A 97 -22.78 19.96 18.41
C VAL A 97 -23.33 19.92 19.82
N LYS A 98 -23.27 18.74 20.46
CA LYS A 98 -23.75 18.53 21.83
C LYS A 98 -22.59 18.04 22.70
N ASN A 99 -22.44 18.63 23.88
CA ASN A 99 -21.51 18.11 24.88
C ASN A 99 -22.09 16.84 25.48
N LEU A 100 -21.29 15.77 25.45
CA LEU A 100 -21.62 14.48 26.05
C LEU A 100 -20.67 14.17 27.20
N SER A 101 -21.10 13.31 28.11
CA SER A 101 -20.29 12.79 29.21
C SER A 101 -20.26 11.28 29.14
N CYS A 102 -19.09 10.66 29.30
CA CYS A 102 -18.96 9.21 29.33
C CYS A 102 -19.66 8.56 30.54
N SER A 103 -20.03 9.34 31.56
CA SER A 103 -20.78 8.86 32.73
C SER A 103 -22.30 8.82 32.52
N SER A 104 -22.78 9.26 31.35
CA SER A 104 -24.19 9.37 31.00
C SER A 104 -24.49 8.54 29.75
N ASP A 105 -25.68 7.94 29.68
CA ASP A 105 -26.14 7.17 28.51
C ASP A 105 -26.66 8.06 27.37
N GLN A 106 -26.46 9.38 27.47
CA GLN A 106 -26.88 10.31 26.43
C GLN A 106 -26.04 10.16 25.16
N VAL A 107 -26.70 9.99 24.02
CA VAL A 107 -26.08 9.93 22.70
C VAL A 107 -26.26 11.23 21.93
N TRP A 108 -25.42 11.43 20.90
CA TRP A 108 -25.64 12.48 19.92
C TRP A 108 -26.64 11.99 18.86
N GLU A 109 -27.80 12.64 18.79
CA GLU A 109 -28.93 12.25 17.92
C GLU A 109 -28.52 12.13 16.45
N ASN A 110 -27.63 13.01 15.97
CA ASN A 110 -27.18 13.03 14.58
C ASN A 110 -25.94 12.15 14.34
N GLY A 111 -25.43 11.44 15.36
CA GLY A 111 -24.25 10.59 15.23
C GLY A 111 -24.44 9.43 14.25
N LEU A 112 -25.59 8.77 14.28
CA LEU A 112 -25.90 7.70 13.32
C LEU A 112 -26.02 8.23 11.89
N LEU A 113 -26.57 9.44 11.72
CA LEU A 113 -26.68 10.05 10.40
C LEU A 113 -25.31 10.43 9.84
N LEU A 114 -24.41 10.99 10.66
CA LEU A 114 -23.04 11.25 10.26
C LEU A 114 -22.31 9.95 9.86
N TYR A 115 -22.43 8.91 10.70
CA TYR A 115 -21.86 7.60 10.41
C TYR A 115 -22.35 7.04 9.07
N ASN A 116 -23.66 7.10 8.82
CA ASN A 116 -24.24 6.63 7.57
C ASN A 116 -23.75 7.46 6.37
N ASN A 117 -23.66 8.79 6.50
CA ASN A 117 -23.13 9.65 5.43
C ASN A 117 -21.67 9.34 5.10
N ILE A 118 -20.83 9.12 6.11
CA ILE A 118 -19.44 8.68 5.92
C ILE A 118 -19.42 7.30 5.25
N ASN A 119 -20.26 6.37 5.70
CA ASN A 119 -20.26 5.00 5.21
C ASN A 119 -20.81 4.88 3.77
N SER A 120 -21.76 5.72 3.37
CA SER A 120 -22.30 5.76 2.00
C SER A 120 -21.47 6.61 1.02
N GLY A 121 -20.57 7.44 1.56
CA GLY A 121 -19.73 8.32 0.75
C GLY A 121 -18.67 7.56 -0.03
N SER A 122 -18.37 8.05 -1.23
CA SER A 122 -17.17 7.68 -1.99
C SER A 122 -16.30 8.91 -2.09
N THR A 123 -15.04 8.79 -1.67
CA THR A 123 -14.06 9.88 -1.75
C THR A 123 -12.79 9.40 -2.41
N ASP A 124 -12.22 10.21 -3.29
CA ASP A 124 -10.90 9.95 -3.84
C ASP A 124 -9.83 10.45 -2.86
N GLY A 125 -8.93 9.55 -2.45
CA GLY A 125 -7.86 9.81 -1.50
C GLY A 125 -6.48 9.49 -2.08
N LEU A 126 -5.44 9.69 -1.27
CA LEU A 126 -4.05 9.37 -1.59
C LEU A 126 -3.81 7.87 -1.71
N THR A 127 -4.66 7.04 -1.09
CA THR A 127 -4.64 5.57 -1.23
C THR A 127 -5.63 5.07 -2.28
N GLY A 128 -6.02 5.93 -3.23
CA GLY A 128 -7.02 5.64 -4.25
C GLY A 128 -8.45 5.90 -3.75
N ASN A 129 -9.42 5.28 -4.40
CA ASN A 129 -10.83 5.47 -4.05
C ASN A 129 -11.15 4.81 -2.68
N VAL A 130 -11.81 5.58 -1.80
CA VAL A 130 -12.16 5.19 -0.43
C VAL A 130 -13.68 5.03 -0.35
N ILE A 131 -14.11 3.78 -0.18
CA ILE A 131 -15.52 3.40 0.01
C ILE A 131 -15.60 2.50 1.23
N PHE A 132 -16.60 2.73 2.06
CA PHE A 132 -16.86 1.94 3.25
C PHE A 132 -18.12 1.07 3.08
N VAL A 133 -18.10 -0.10 3.71
CA VAL A 133 -19.26 -0.97 3.92
C VAL A 133 -19.22 -1.40 5.37
N GLU A 134 -20.24 -1.03 6.14
CA GLU A 134 -20.33 -1.29 7.58
C GLU A 134 -19.08 -0.82 8.36
N GLY A 135 -18.58 0.37 8.02
CA GLY A 135 -17.43 0.99 8.68
C GLY A 135 -16.08 0.37 8.30
N ARG A 136 -16.05 -0.55 7.33
CA ARG A 136 -14.82 -1.17 6.81
C ARG A 136 -14.59 -0.75 5.38
N ARG A 137 -13.35 -0.45 5.03
CA ARG A 137 -13.00 -0.15 3.63
C ARG A 137 -13.26 -1.39 2.78
N SER A 138 -14.11 -1.26 1.77
CA SER A 138 -14.57 -2.40 0.95
C SER A 138 -13.66 -2.66 -0.25
N LYS A 139 -13.13 -1.60 -0.87
CA LYS A 139 -12.27 -1.66 -2.05
C LYS A 139 -11.00 -0.84 -1.85
N PHE A 140 -9.90 -1.42 -2.31
CA PHE A 140 -8.58 -0.78 -2.35
C PHE A 140 -7.71 -1.50 -3.37
N LYS A 141 -6.73 -0.78 -3.91
CA LYS A 141 -5.75 -1.30 -4.87
C LYS A 141 -4.41 -1.41 -4.16
N LEU A 142 -3.77 -2.57 -4.25
CA LEU A 142 -2.39 -2.76 -3.80
C LEU A 142 -1.49 -2.90 -5.01
N ASP A 143 -0.53 -2.00 -5.17
CA ASP A 143 0.51 -2.19 -6.16
C ASP A 143 1.46 -3.30 -5.69
N ILE A 144 1.83 -4.20 -6.60
CA ILE A 144 2.77 -5.30 -6.33
C ILE A 144 4.15 -4.83 -6.77
N LEU A 145 5.09 -4.88 -5.84
CA LEU A 145 6.45 -4.41 -6.03
C LEU A 145 7.45 -5.56 -6.01
N LYS A 146 8.47 -5.48 -6.87
CA LYS A 146 9.58 -6.45 -6.98
C LYS A 146 10.91 -5.73 -6.98
N LEU A 147 11.93 -6.37 -6.42
CA LEU A 147 13.32 -5.95 -6.62
C LEU A 147 13.81 -6.44 -7.99
N LYS A 148 14.08 -5.53 -8.91
CA LYS A 148 14.62 -5.79 -10.24
C LYS A 148 15.81 -4.87 -10.48
N GLN A 149 16.96 -5.43 -10.90
CA GLN A 149 18.17 -4.66 -11.22
C GLN A 149 18.49 -3.57 -10.18
N GLU A 150 18.51 -3.97 -8.90
CA GLU A 150 18.82 -3.10 -7.75
C GLU A 150 17.77 -2.02 -7.43
N ARG A 151 16.59 -2.04 -8.06
CA ARG A 151 15.50 -1.10 -7.80
C ARG A 151 14.20 -1.82 -7.48
N ILE A 152 13.42 -1.24 -6.58
CA ILE A 152 12.06 -1.69 -6.35
C ILE A 152 11.18 -1.05 -7.43
N GLU A 153 10.48 -1.89 -8.17
CA GLU A 153 9.63 -1.49 -9.29
C GLU A 153 8.24 -2.10 -9.17
N LYS A 154 7.23 -1.37 -9.65
CA LYS A 154 5.85 -1.87 -9.75
C LYS A 154 5.74 -2.84 -10.92
N VAL A 155 5.25 -4.04 -10.62
CA VAL A 155 5.15 -5.15 -11.59
C VAL A 155 3.74 -5.68 -11.77
N GLY A 156 2.79 -5.09 -11.05
CA GLY A 156 1.40 -5.46 -11.10
C GLY A 156 0.60 -4.75 -10.03
N TYR A 157 -0.64 -5.17 -9.86
CA TYR A 157 -1.52 -4.73 -8.79
C TYR A 157 -2.47 -5.86 -8.38
N TRP A 158 -3.10 -5.69 -7.23
CA TRP A 158 -4.15 -6.56 -6.71
C TRP A 158 -5.33 -5.72 -6.25
N GLU A 159 -6.53 -6.18 -6.59
CA GLU A 159 -7.79 -5.62 -6.11
C GLU A 159 -8.70 -6.76 -5.60
N PRO A 160 -9.54 -6.52 -4.57
CA PRO A 160 -10.44 -7.56 -4.03
C PRO A 160 -11.33 -8.25 -5.07
N ASP A 161 -11.85 -7.49 -6.04
CA ASP A 161 -12.81 -7.99 -7.02
C ASP A 161 -12.14 -8.62 -8.26
N VAL A 162 -10.91 -8.21 -8.57
CA VAL A 162 -10.18 -8.61 -9.79
C VAL A 162 -9.16 -9.71 -9.49
N GLY A 163 -8.62 -9.73 -8.27
CA GLY A 163 -7.46 -10.55 -7.93
C GLY A 163 -6.15 -9.93 -8.42
N VAL A 164 -5.14 -10.77 -8.66
CA VAL A 164 -3.80 -10.33 -9.07
C VAL A 164 -3.77 -10.04 -10.57
N ASN A 165 -3.26 -8.87 -10.95
CA ASN A 165 -2.94 -8.50 -12.31
C ASN A 165 -1.45 -8.17 -12.42
N ILE A 166 -0.72 -8.92 -13.27
CA ILE A 166 0.73 -8.74 -13.47
C ILE A 166 0.96 -7.95 -14.76
N SER A 167 1.53 -6.76 -14.62
CA SER A 167 1.90 -5.89 -15.75
C SER A 167 3.29 -6.19 -16.30
N ASP A 168 4.21 -6.69 -15.48
CA ASP A 168 5.54 -7.13 -15.91
C ASP A 168 5.82 -8.59 -15.51
N PRO A 169 5.49 -9.56 -16.38
CA PRO A 169 5.77 -10.98 -16.13
C PRO A 169 7.28 -11.29 -16.03
N THR A 170 8.14 -10.47 -16.65
CA THR A 170 9.60 -10.70 -16.66
C THR A 170 10.23 -10.51 -15.28
N ALA A 171 9.52 -9.86 -14.35
CA ALA A 171 9.95 -9.73 -12.96
C ALA A 171 9.69 -10.99 -12.10
N PHE A 172 8.94 -11.96 -12.62
CA PHE A 172 8.66 -13.23 -11.96
C PHE A 172 9.37 -14.40 -12.63
N TYR A 173 9.52 -14.32 -13.94
CA TYR A 173 10.21 -15.32 -14.74
C TYR A 173 11.46 -14.67 -15.32
N ASP A 174 12.63 -15.13 -14.90
CA ASP A 174 13.89 -14.79 -15.58
C ASP A 174 13.77 -15.24 -17.04
N SER A 175 13.43 -14.30 -17.92
CA SER A 175 13.47 -14.49 -19.37
C SER A 175 14.90 -14.50 -19.91
N ASN A 176 15.90 -14.30 -19.04
CA ASN A 176 17.28 -14.63 -19.31
C ASN A 176 17.39 -16.16 -19.43
N ILE A 177 17.32 -16.65 -20.67
CA ILE A 177 17.90 -17.92 -21.11
C ILE A 177 19.43 -17.80 -21.02
N ALA A 178 19.95 -17.48 -19.84
CA ALA A 178 21.37 -17.57 -19.57
C ALA A 178 21.69 -19.06 -19.36
N ASN A 179 22.86 -19.49 -19.83
CA ASN A 179 23.34 -20.83 -19.54
C ASN A 179 23.46 -21.00 -18.02
N ILE A 180 22.51 -21.71 -17.42
CA ILE A 180 22.55 -22.04 -16.00
C ILE A 180 23.43 -23.27 -15.78
N THR A 181 24.33 -23.18 -14.82
CA THR A 181 25.09 -24.36 -14.36
C THR A 181 24.24 -25.07 -13.31
N LEU A 182 23.79 -26.29 -13.62
CA LEU A 182 23.05 -27.10 -12.65
C LEU A 182 24.01 -27.61 -11.57
N VAL A 183 23.76 -27.21 -10.33
CA VAL A 183 24.47 -27.76 -9.17
C VAL A 183 23.90 -29.15 -8.89
N VAL A 184 24.57 -30.17 -9.39
CA VAL A 184 24.22 -31.56 -9.14
C VAL A 184 24.82 -31.98 -7.81
N MET A 185 23.98 -32.14 -6.79
CA MET A 185 24.39 -32.77 -5.54
C MET A 185 24.24 -34.28 -5.67
N THR A 186 25.34 -35.00 -5.51
CA THR A 186 25.37 -36.46 -5.46
C THR A 186 26.19 -36.90 -4.25
N ARG A 187 25.99 -38.16 -3.85
CA ARG A 187 26.80 -38.81 -2.82
C ARG A 187 27.60 -39.92 -3.49
N GLU A 188 28.87 -40.05 -3.12
CA GLU A 188 29.70 -41.18 -3.54
C GLU A 188 29.06 -42.49 -3.06
N LYS A 189 28.79 -43.40 -4.00
CA LYS A 189 28.29 -44.75 -3.72
C LYS A 189 29.26 -45.74 -4.34
N ASP A 190 29.91 -46.53 -3.50
CA ASP A 190 30.77 -47.62 -3.96
C ASP A 190 29.96 -48.60 -4.82
N ARG A 191 30.53 -48.95 -5.98
CA ARG A 191 29.93 -49.85 -6.96
C ARG A 191 30.00 -51.33 -6.55
N ALA A 192 30.24 -51.61 -5.27
CA ALA A 192 30.45 -52.95 -4.74
C ALA A 192 29.25 -53.44 -3.92
N THR A 193 28.16 -53.79 -4.61
CA THR A 193 27.21 -54.87 -4.25
C THR A 193 26.11 -54.92 -5.31
N LEU A 194 26.45 -55.44 -6.49
CA LEU A 194 25.51 -56.19 -7.32
C LEU A 194 26.26 -57.49 -7.62
N ALA A 195 26.22 -58.39 -6.63
CA ALA A 195 26.48 -59.80 -6.84
C ALA A 195 25.20 -60.44 -7.40
#